data_AF-A0A4R2U2H0-F1
#
_entry.id   AF-A0A4R2U2H0-F1
#
_cell.length_a   1.000
_cell.length_b   1.000
_cell.length_c   1.000
_cell.angle_alpha   90.00
_cell.angle_beta   90.00
_cell.angle_gamma   90.00
#
_symmetry.space_group_name_H-M   'P 1'
#
loop_
_entity.id
_entity.type
_entity.pdbx_description
1 polymer ?
#
loop_
_entity_poly.entity_id
_entity_poly.type
_entity_poly.pdbx_seq_one_letter_code
_entity_poly.pdbx_strand_id
1 'polypeptide(L)' 'MSILKQLINEFKLKEFQVSNTIQLIDEGNTIPFIARYRKEMTGELSDTVLRELSERLIYL' A
#
# COMPACT_ATOMS: atom_id res chain seq x y z
N MET A 1 10.50 -14.40 6.05
CA MET A 1 10.69 -13.10 5.38
C MET A 1 9.71 -12.10 6.00
N SER A 2 10.02 -10.80 6.07
CA SER A 2 9.05 -9.81 6.59
C SER A 2 7.95 -9.52 5.56
N ILE A 3 6.72 -9.26 6.03
CA ILE A 3 5.55 -8.90 5.20
C ILE A 3 5.91 -7.77 4.23
N LEU A 4 6.58 -6.73 4.72
CA LEU A 4 7.06 -5.60 3.91
C LEU A 4 7.93 -6.05 2.72
N LYS A 5 8.93 -6.91 2.95
CA LYS A 5 9.81 -7.41 1.88
C LYS A 5 9.05 -8.26 0.87
N GLN A 6 8.05 -9.01 1.32
CA GLN A 6 7.23 -9.82 0.44
C GLN A 6 6.39 -8.95 -0.49
N LEU A 7 5.68 -7.96 0.05
CA LEU A 7 4.87 -7.02 -0.72
C LEU A 7 5.71 -6.18 -1.70
N ILE A 8 6.90 -5.72 -1.29
CA ILE A 8 7.85 -5.03 -2.19
C ILE A 8 8.18 -5.90 -3.41
N ASN A 9 8.51 -7.18 -3.18
CA ASN A 9 8.94 -8.09 -4.23
C ASN A 9 7.79 -8.52 -5.15
N GLU A 10 6.58 -8.72 -4.60
CA GLU A 10 5.39 -9.12 -5.35
C GLU A 10 4.89 -7.98 -6.24
N PHE A 11 4.75 -6.77 -5.70
CA PHE A 11 4.20 -5.62 -6.43
C PHE A 11 5.24 -4.81 -7.22
N LYS A 12 6.54 -5.15 -7.10
CA LYS A 12 7.65 -4.40 -7.72
C LYS A 12 7.65 -2.92 -7.36
N LEU A 13 7.27 -2.61 -6.12
CA LEU A 13 7.21 -1.25 -5.60
C LEU A 13 8.46 -0.89 -4.82
N LYS A 14 8.69 0.41 -4.64
CA LYS A 14 9.73 0.88 -3.72
C LYS A 14 9.27 0.69 -2.28
N GLU A 15 10.24 0.52 -1.37
CA GLU A 15 9.97 0.32 0.06
C GLU A 15 9.03 1.38 0.64
N PHE A 16 9.28 2.66 0.35
CA PHE A 16 8.45 3.76 0.86
C PHE A 16 6.99 3.67 0.40
N GLN A 17 6.74 3.17 -0.81
CA GLN A 17 5.37 3.07 -1.33
C GLN A 17 4.58 2.03 -0.55
N VAL A 18 5.23 0.90 -0.22
CA VAL A 18 4.61 -0.17 0.57
C VAL A 18 4.49 0.22 2.03
N SER A 19 5.56 0.72 2.65
CA SER A 19 5.55 1.10 4.08
C SER A 19 4.53 2.19 4.37
N ASN A 20 4.46 3.22 3.53
CA ASN A 20 3.50 4.32 3.73
C ASN A 20 2.07 3.86 3.45
N THR A 21 1.86 2.98 2.48
CA THR A 21 0.52 2.42 2.23
C THR A 21 0.04 1.58 3.41
N ILE A 22 0.89 0.71 3.96
CA ILE A 22 0.58 -0.06 5.18
C ILE A 22 0.24 0.87 6.33
N GLN A 23 1.09 1.88 6.59
CA GLN A 23 0.84 2.85 7.66
C GLN A 23 -0.52 3.55 7.50
N LEU A 24 -0.85 4.02 6.30
CA LEU A 24 -2.13 4.70 6.06
C LEU A 24 -3.33 3.76 6.29
N ILE A 25 -3.20 2.47 5.93
CA ILE A 25 -4.22 1.45 6.19
C ILE A 25 -4.35 1.20 7.70
N ASP A 26 -3.25 1.06 8.42
CA ASP A 26 -3.21 0.85 9.87
C ASP A 26 -3.81 2.05 10.65
N GLU A 27 -3.65 3.26 10.12
CA GLU A 27 -4.30 4.48 10.61
C GLU A 27 -5.83 4.51 10.32
N GLY A 28 -6.37 3.50 9.63
CA GLY A 28 -7.79 3.36 9.33
C GLY A 28 -8.25 4.10 8.08
N ASN A 29 -7.34 4.58 7.23
CA ASN A 29 -7.72 5.24 5.99
C ASN A 29 -8.26 4.21 4.98
N THR A 30 -9.37 4.55 4.32
CA THR A 30 -9.92 3.70 3.24
C THR A 30 -9.12 3.83 1.96
N ILE A 31 -9.11 2.79 1.11
CA ILE A 31 -8.42 2.85 -0.19
C ILE A 31 -8.88 4.01 -1.08
N PRO A 32 -10.19 4.30 -1.23
CA PRO A 32 -10.64 5.49 -1.97
C PRO A 32 -10.12 6.80 -1.38
N PHE A 33 -9.98 6.89 -0.06
CA PHE A 33 -9.42 8.07 0.60
C PHE A 33 -7.92 8.21 0.31
N ILE A 34 -7.15 7.13 0.44
CA ILE A 34 -5.70 7.12 0.16
C ILE A 34 -5.45 7.51 -1.31
N ALA A 35 -6.14 6.85 -2.24
CA ALA A 35 -6.00 7.09 -3.67
C ALA A 35 -6.34 8.54 -4.07
N ARG A 36 -7.19 9.23 -3.31
CA ARG A 36 -7.62 10.61 -3.61
C ARG A 36 -6.81 11.68 -2.88
N TYR A 37 -6.45 11.45 -1.61
CA TYR A 37 -5.93 12.48 -0.70
C TYR A 37 -4.53 12.21 -0.16
N ARG A 38 -3.91 11.06 -0.49
CA ARG A 38 -2.57 10.66 -0.01
C ARG A 38 -1.67 10.17 -1.15
N LYS A 39 -1.93 10.60 -2.39
CA LYS A 39 -1.20 10.17 -3.59
C LYS A 39 0.31 10.30 -3.43
N GLU A 40 0.81 11.47 -3.03
CA GLU A 40 2.24 11.73 -2.87
C GLU A 40 2.89 10.79 -1.85
N MET A 41 2.21 10.50 -0.74
CA MET A 41 2.73 9.60 0.31
C MET A 41 2.93 8.18 -0.20
N THR A 42 2.12 7.74 -1.16
CA THR A 42 2.22 6.41 -1.77
C THR A 42 3.11 6.39 -3.02
N GLY A 43 3.60 7.53 -3.49
CA GLY A 43 4.27 7.62 -4.80
C GLY A 43 3.29 7.45 -5.96
N GLU A 44 2.10 8.02 -5.83
CA GLU A 44 1.02 8.05 -6.82
C GLU A 44 0.52 6.66 -7.26
N LEU A 45 0.44 5.71 -6.32
CA LEU A 45 -0.16 4.40 -6.62
C LEU A 45 -1.61 4.57 -7.11
N SER A 46 -1.98 3.75 -8.10
CA SER A 46 -3.35 3.70 -8.59
C SER A 46 -4.27 3.05 -7.55
N ASP A 47 -5.57 3.38 -7.62
CA ASP A 47 -6.59 2.75 -6.77
C ASP A 47 -6.57 1.22 -6.90
N THR A 48 -6.32 0.68 -8.10
CA THR A 48 -6.17 -0.76 -8.34
C THR A 48 -5.01 -1.35 -7.54
N VAL A 49 -3.81 -0.76 -7.63
CA VAL A 49 -2.64 -1.26 -6.89
C VAL A 49 -2.84 -1.16 -5.39
N LEU A 50 -3.46 -0.08 -4.91
CA LEU A 50 -3.76 0.10 -3.49
C LEU A 50 -4.73 -0.96 -2.97
N ARG A 51 -5.75 -1.34 -3.76
CA ARG A 51 -6.69 -2.42 -3.40
C ARG A 51 -6.00 -3.77 -3.36
N GLU A 52 -5.28 -4.12 -4.41
CA GLU A 52 -4.57 -5.41 -4.49
C GLU A 52 -3.55 -5.56 -3.35
N LEU A 53 -2.80 -4.49 -3.04
CA LEU A 53 -1.86 -4.47 -1.92
C LEU A 53 -2.61 -4.64 -0.58
N SER A 54 -3.73 -3.94 -0.39
CA SER A 54 -4.54 -4.05 0.84
C SER A 54 -5.12 -5.45 1.03
N GLU A 55 -5.65 -6.06 -0.03
CA GLU A 55 -6.16 -7.43 0.00
C GLU A 55 -5.04 -8.43 0.31
N ARG A 56 -3.87 -8.22 -0.32
CA ARG A 56 -2.70 -9.07 -0.09
C ARG A 56 -2.17 -8.95 1.33
N LEU A 57 -2.16 -7.75 1.89
CA LEU A 57 -1.77 -7.47 3.27
C LEU A 57 -2.66 -8.19 4.27
N ILE A 58 -3.98 -8.22 4.04
CA ILE A 58 -4.95 -8.92 4.92
C ILE A 58 -4.72 -10.45 4.94
N TYR A 59 -4.25 -11.01 3.81
CA TYR A 59 -4.02 -12.44 3.68
C TYR A 59 -2.67 -12.91 4.25
N LEU A 60 -1.71 -12.00 4.51
CA LEU A 60 -0.38 -12.30 5.06
C LEU A 60 -0.33 -12.21 6.58
#